data_AF-A0A3L7N075-F1
#
_entry.id   AF-A0A3L7N075-F1
#
_cell.length_a   1.000
_cell.length_b   1.000
_cell.length_c   1.000
_cell.angle_alpha   90.00
_cell.angle_beta   90.00
_cell.angle_gamma   90.00
#
_symmetry.space_group_name_H-M   'P 1'
#
loop_
_entity.id
_entity.type
_entity.pdbx_description
1 polymer ?
#
loop_
_entity_poly.entity_id
_entity_poly.type
_entity_poly.pdbx_seq_one_letter_code
_entity_poly.pdbx_strand_id
1 'polypeptide(L)'
;MGGVARLERMSEDPFEELVISLAGPAVNLLIFLFLLPICFNFSPAPFDFENLSPPNSLSGSLNHYLKMLMFSNLGLLVFNLLPIFPMDGGRVLRALLNLAVGFSNATVISVTLGNLGAIFLVLLGLFSSNYILILLAFFVFIAGRQELMMLKNKRNFDGNFTSTPYGTSNPGNFSGMAWDPQRKIWVHFGAGNTPPFSNNPE
;
A
#
# COMPACT_ATOMS: atom_id res chain seq x y z
N MET A 1 -9.32 -11.97 -1.77
CA MET A 1 -9.48 -12.03 -3.24
C MET A 1 -10.67 -11.15 -3.60
N GLY A 2 -10.45 -9.83 -3.66
CA GLY A 2 -11.46 -8.83 -4.04
C GLY A 2 -11.02 -8.15 -5.34
N GLY A 3 -12.00 -7.79 -6.18
CA GLY A 3 -11.79 -7.32 -7.55
C GLY A 3 -10.75 -6.20 -7.67
N VAL A 4 -9.80 -6.39 -8.60
CA VAL A 4 -8.73 -5.44 -8.86
C VAL A 4 -9.25 -4.40 -9.86
N ALA A 5 -9.82 -3.31 -9.34
CA ALA A 5 -10.05 -2.10 -10.12
C ALA A 5 -8.68 -1.45 -10.38
N ARG A 6 -8.27 -1.40 -11.65
CA ARG A 6 -6.99 -0.84 -12.08
C ARG A 6 -7.18 0.68 -12.26
N LEU A 7 -6.76 1.48 -11.28
CA LEU A 7 -6.74 2.94 -11.41
C LEU A 7 -5.53 3.38 -12.23
N GLU A 8 -5.78 4.28 -13.18
CA GLU A 8 -4.95 4.58 -14.35
C GLU A 8 -3.82 5.60 -14.08
N ARG A 9 -3.60 6.01 -12.83
CA ARG A 9 -2.42 6.76 -12.41
C ARG A 9 -2.02 6.36 -11.00
N MET A 10 -0.76 6.01 -10.82
CA MET A 10 -0.14 5.95 -9.50
C MET A 10 -0.13 7.40 -8.99
N SER A 11 -0.94 7.72 -7.97
CA SER A 11 -0.90 9.06 -7.38
C SER A 11 0.52 9.31 -6.87
N GLU A 12 1.17 10.33 -7.42
CA GLU A 12 2.53 10.74 -7.05
C GLU A 12 2.56 11.50 -5.71
N ASP A 13 1.38 11.90 -5.21
CA ASP A 13 1.24 12.68 -3.99
C ASP A 13 1.09 11.79 -2.74
N PRO A 14 2.06 11.83 -1.80
CA PRO A 14 2.03 11.00 -0.59
C PRO A 14 0.79 11.23 0.28
N PHE A 15 0.24 12.44 0.24
CA PHE A 15 -0.98 12.80 0.98
C PHE A 15 -2.22 12.11 0.45
N GLU A 16 -2.35 11.92 -0.87
CA GLU A 16 -3.50 11.20 -1.44
C GLU A 16 -3.46 9.72 -1.05
N GLU A 17 -2.27 9.09 -1.08
CA GLU A 17 -2.08 7.72 -0.62
C GLU A 17 -2.45 7.57 0.86
N LEU A 18 -2.08 8.54 1.70
CA LEU A 18 -2.43 8.58 3.11
C LEU A 18 -3.95 8.66 3.33
N VAL A 19 -4.64 9.55 2.63
CA VAL A 19 -6.10 9.72 2.75
C VAL A 19 -6.83 8.46 2.30
N ILE A 20 -6.43 7.87 1.17
CA ILE A 20 -7.05 6.66 0.63
C ILE A 20 -6.83 5.46 1.59
N SER A 21 -5.62 5.32 2.14
CA SER A 21 -5.31 4.23 3.09
C SER A 21 -6.02 4.41 4.44
N LEU A 22 -6.28 5.64 4.87
CA LEU A 22 -7.06 5.92 6.08
C LEU A 22 -8.58 5.75 5.89
N ALA A 23 -9.10 5.75 4.67
CA ALA A 23 -10.53 5.63 4.41
C ALA A 23 -11.11 4.31 4.95
N GLY A 24 -10.39 3.19 4.81
CA GLY A 24 -10.80 1.89 5.35
C GLY A 24 -10.93 1.89 6.88
N PRO A 25 -9.85 2.20 7.62
CA PRO A 25 -9.89 2.40 9.07
C PRO A 25 -10.98 3.39 9.52
N ALA A 26 -11.17 4.51 8.80
CA ALA A 26 -12.18 5.50 9.15
C ALA A 26 -13.61 4.93 9.13
N VAL A 27 -13.95 4.09 8.14
CA VAL A 27 -15.26 3.42 8.09
C VAL A 27 -15.44 2.47 9.26
N ASN A 28 -14.43 1.67 9.61
CA ASN A 28 -14.49 0.78 10.77
C ASN A 28 -14.69 1.56 12.09
N LEU A 29 -14.01 2.71 12.22
CA LEU A 29 -14.17 3.61 13.37
C LEU A 29 -15.57 4.20 13.43
N LEU A 30 -16.13 4.64 12.30
CA LEU A 30 -17.49 5.19 12.24
C LEU A 30 -18.54 4.14 12.62
N ILE A 31 -18.40 2.91 12.13
CA ILE A 31 -19.28 1.80 12.50
C ILE A 31 -19.20 1.53 14.00
N PHE A 32 -17.98 1.47 14.56
CA PHE A 32 -17.78 1.30 15.99
C PHE A 32 -18.45 2.42 16.81
N LEU A 33 -18.23 3.68 16.43
CA LEU A 33 -18.78 4.84 17.14
C LEU A 33 -20.30 4.91 17.05
N PHE A 34 -20.88 4.48 15.92
CA PHE A 34 -22.33 4.41 15.73
C PHE A 34 -22.97 3.31 16.58
N LEU A 35 -22.33 2.15 16.69
CA LEU A 35 -22.84 1.02 17.47
C LEU A 35 -22.65 1.20 18.97
N LEU A 36 -21.66 1.98 19.40
CA LEU A 36 -21.36 2.21 20.80
C LEU A 36 -22.58 2.71 21.62
N PRO A 37 -23.26 3.82 21.27
CA PRO A 37 -24.43 4.28 22.01
C PRO A 37 -25.60 3.29 21.93
N ILE A 38 -25.75 2.58 20.81
CA ILE A 38 -26.79 1.55 20.65
C ILE A 38 -26.54 0.42 21.67
N CYS A 39 -25.31 -0.06 21.78
CA CYS A 39 -24.95 -1.11 22.74
C CYS A 39 -25.15 -0.68 24.20
N PHE A 40 -24.87 0.59 24.52
CA PHE A 40 -25.12 1.15 25.86
C PHE A 40 -26.61 1.16 26.26
N ASN A 41 -27.52 1.36 25.31
CA ASN A 41 -28.97 1.32 25.58
C ASN A 41 -29.47 -0.09 25.93
N PHE A 42 -28.80 -1.12 25.43
CA PHE A 42 -29.20 -2.51 25.63
C PHE A 42 -28.39 -3.24 26.71
N SER A 43 -27.21 -2.72 27.08
CA SER A 43 -26.34 -3.31 28.07
C SER A 43 -25.50 -2.22 28.76
N PRO A 44 -25.57 -2.07 30.10
CA PRO A 44 -24.79 -1.07 30.83
C PRO A 44 -23.28 -1.34 30.82
N ALA A 45 -22.86 -2.56 30.43
CA ALA A 45 -21.47 -2.95 30.23
C ALA A 45 -21.22 -3.38 28.76
N PRO A 46 -21.05 -2.43 27.82
CA PRO A 46 -20.84 -2.75 26.41
C PRO A 46 -19.44 -3.31 26.11
N PHE A 47 -18.46 -3.07 26.99
CA PHE A 47 -17.08 -3.53 26.84
C PHE A 47 -16.78 -4.88 27.51
N ASP A 48 -17.81 -5.61 27.92
CA ASP A 48 -17.63 -6.89 28.57
C ASP A 48 -17.14 -7.97 27.59
N PHE A 49 -15.91 -8.44 27.80
CA PHE A 49 -15.21 -9.40 26.95
C PHE A 49 -15.62 -10.86 27.21
N GLU A 50 -16.22 -11.18 28.37
CA GLU A 50 -16.63 -12.55 28.69
C GLU A 50 -17.78 -13.03 27.80
N ASN A 51 -18.58 -12.09 27.30
CA ASN A 51 -19.76 -12.35 26.49
C ASN A 51 -19.49 -12.31 24.97
N LEU A 52 -18.25 -12.48 24.52
CA LEU A 52 -17.90 -12.53 23.08
C LEU A 52 -17.87 -13.94 22.47
N SER A 53 -18.04 -14.98 23.29
CA SER A 53 -18.08 -16.36 22.78
C SER A 53 -19.31 -16.59 21.91
N PRO A 54 -19.18 -17.23 20.73
CA PRO A 54 -20.32 -17.48 19.86
C PRO A 54 -21.40 -18.23 20.65
N PRO A 55 -22.66 -17.79 20.60
CA PRO A 55 -23.70 -18.42 21.37
C PRO A 55 -23.90 -19.83 20.80
N ASN A 56 -23.81 -20.84 21.66
CA ASN A 56 -24.00 -22.25 21.27
C ASN A 56 -25.42 -22.56 20.74
N SER A 57 -26.30 -21.55 20.71
CA SER A 57 -27.68 -21.64 20.25
C SER A 57 -28.02 -20.45 19.36
N LEU A 58 -28.79 -20.70 18.30
CA LEU A 58 -29.36 -19.68 17.38
C LEU A 58 -30.20 -18.60 18.10
N SER A 59 -30.57 -18.84 19.36
CA SER A 59 -31.25 -17.92 20.28
C SER A 59 -30.34 -16.87 20.94
N GLY A 60 -29.19 -16.55 20.32
CA GLY A 60 -28.38 -15.41 20.74
C GLY A 60 -29.20 -14.11 20.71
N SER A 61 -29.14 -13.33 21.79
CA SER A 61 -29.80 -12.01 21.85
C SER A 61 -29.24 -11.08 20.76
N LEU A 62 -30.09 -10.21 20.19
CA LEU A 62 -29.67 -9.15 19.25
C LEU A 62 -28.45 -8.37 19.77
N ASN A 63 -28.40 -8.15 21.08
CA ASN A 63 -27.32 -7.46 21.77
C ASN A 63 -25.96 -8.15 21.61
N HIS A 64 -25.95 -9.49 21.57
CA HIS A 64 -24.73 -10.26 21.41
C HIS A 64 -24.14 -10.06 20.00
N TYR A 65 -24.99 -10.14 18.97
CA TYR A 65 -24.55 -9.90 17.58
C TYR A 65 -24.06 -8.47 17.37
N LEU A 66 -24.75 -7.47 17.96
CA LEU A 66 -24.32 -6.07 17.90
C LEU A 66 -22.95 -5.87 18.57
N LYS A 67 -22.71 -6.50 19.73
CA LYS A 67 -21.40 -6.48 20.41
C LYS A 67 -20.33 -7.15 19.56
N MET A 68 -20.57 -8.34 19.00
CA MET A 68 -19.61 -9.01 18.10
C MET A 68 -19.26 -8.12 16.90
N LEU A 69 -20.25 -7.45 16.30
CA LEU A 69 -20.03 -6.56 15.16
C LEU A 69 -19.21 -5.33 15.55
N MET A 70 -19.52 -4.71 16.70
CA MET A 70 -18.76 -3.59 17.26
C MET A 70 -17.29 -3.98 17.51
N PHE A 71 -17.06 -5.08 18.23
CA PHE A 71 -15.70 -5.55 18.55
C PHE A 71 -14.93 -6.04 17.32
N SER A 72 -15.61 -6.64 16.34
CA SER A 72 -14.96 -7.04 15.08
C SER A 72 -14.49 -5.81 14.31
N ASN A 73 -15.29 -4.74 14.23
CA ASN A 73 -14.89 -3.49 13.59
C ASN A 73 -13.74 -2.81 14.35
N LEU A 74 -13.75 -2.84 15.68
CA LEU A 74 -12.64 -2.36 16.49
C LEU A 74 -11.36 -3.19 16.27
N GLY A 75 -11.50 -4.51 16.20
CA GLY A 75 -10.40 -5.42 15.84
C GLY A 75 -9.84 -5.08 14.47
N LEU A 76 -10.69 -4.98 13.44
CA LEU A 76 -10.32 -4.60 12.09
C LEU A 76 -9.68 -3.20 12.02
N LEU A 77 -10.14 -2.24 12.82
CA LEU A 77 -9.53 -0.92 12.94
C LEU A 77 -8.09 -1.03 13.46
N VAL A 78 -7.88 -1.71 14.59
CA VAL A 78 -6.56 -1.86 15.22
C VAL A 78 -5.62 -2.63 14.31
N PHE A 79 -6.09 -3.72 13.71
CA PHE A 79 -5.34 -4.49 12.72
C PHE A 79 -4.98 -3.60 11.53
N ASN A 80 -5.93 -2.88 10.92
CA ASN A 80 -5.66 -2.05 9.75
C ASN A 80 -4.76 -0.85 10.04
N LEU A 81 -4.64 -0.38 11.28
CA LEU A 81 -3.72 0.71 11.65
C LEU A 81 -2.32 0.21 12.03
N LEU A 82 -2.12 -1.09 12.16
CA LEU A 82 -0.85 -1.67 12.59
C LEU A 82 0.23 -1.40 11.51
N PRO A 83 1.43 -0.90 11.88
CA PRO A 83 2.47 -0.46 10.94
C PRO A 83 3.22 -1.64 10.30
N ILE A 84 2.49 -2.59 9.71
CA ILE A 84 3.01 -3.82 9.10
C ILE A 84 2.41 -3.93 7.69
N PHE A 85 3.27 -3.97 6.66
CA PHE A 85 2.83 -4.38 5.32
C PHE A 85 2.34 -5.83 5.36
N PRO A 86 1.17 -6.19 4.80
CA PRO A 86 0.42 -5.51 3.74
C PRO A 86 -0.84 -4.76 4.19
N MET A 87 -0.95 -4.46 5.48
CA MET A 87 -2.13 -3.81 6.05
C MET A 87 -2.16 -2.33 5.66
N ASP A 88 -3.33 -1.69 5.73
CA ASP A 88 -3.48 -0.28 5.37
C ASP A 88 -2.51 0.62 6.17
N GLY A 89 -2.19 0.25 7.42
CA GLY A 89 -1.23 0.92 8.29
C GLY A 89 0.21 0.85 7.79
N GLY A 90 0.59 -0.18 7.03
CA GLY A 90 1.87 -0.24 6.34
C GLY A 90 1.98 0.77 5.19
N ARG A 91 0.85 1.06 4.52
CA ARG A 91 0.74 2.11 3.50
C ARG A 91 0.75 3.50 4.12
N VAL A 92 0.03 3.70 5.22
CA VAL A 92 0.08 4.92 6.04
C VAL A 92 1.52 5.21 6.49
N LEU A 93 2.20 4.20 7.06
CA LEU A 93 3.60 4.32 7.47
C LEU A 93 4.49 4.70 6.30
N ARG A 94 4.32 4.05 5.15
CA ARG A 94 5.09 4.35 3.94
C ARG A 94 4.87 5.78 3.45
N ALA A 95 3.62 6.25 3.40
CA ALA A 95 3.28 7.60 2.99
C ALA A 95 3.90 8.64 3.93
N LEU A 96 3.86 8.40 5.24
CA LEU A 96 4.51 9.26 6.24
C LEU A 96 6.03 9.26 6.09
N LEU A 97 6.66 8.10 5.88
CA LEU A 97 8.10 8.01 5.66
C LEU A 97 8.52 8.63 4.33
N ASN A 98 7.67 8.59 3.30
CA ASN A 98 7.97 9.20 2.00
C ASN A 98 8.22 10.70 2.13
N LEU A 99 7.48 11.39 3.00
CA LEU A 99 7.69 12.81 3.30
C LEU A 99 9.07 13.10 3.93
N ALA A 100 9.67 12.14 4.62
CA ALA A 100 10.93 12.31 5.34
C ALA A 100 12.16 11.80 4.57
N VAL A 101 12.07 10.63 3.93
CA VAL A 101 13.22 9.89 3.36
C VAL A 101 13.06 9.53 1.87
N GLY A 102 11.94 9.91 1.26
CA GLY A 102 11.63 9.62 -0.15
C GLY A 102 11.11 8.20 -0.41
N PHE A 103 10.48 8.03 -1.57
CA PHE A 103 9.59 6.90 -1.86
C PHE A 103 10.28 5.53 -1.83
N SER A 104 11.49 5.45 -2.39
CA SER A 104 12.25 4.19 -2.45
C SER A 104 12.66 3.71 -1.06
N ASN A 105 13.17 4.60 -0.20
CA ASN A 105 13.63 4.24 1.14
C ASN A 105 12.45 3.93 2.06
N ALA A 106 11.37 4.70 1.97
CA ALA A 106 10.15 4.49 2.75
C ALA A 106 9.60 3.07 2.55
N THR A 107 9.51 2.60 1.31
CA THR A 107 8.98 1.26 1.02
C THR A 107 9.88 0.15 1.56
N VAL A 108 11.21 0.29 1.45
CA VAL A 108 12.16 -0.71 1.98
C VAL A 108 12.01 -0.83 3.49
N ILE A 109 11.88 0.29 4.20
CA ILE A 109 11.67 0.32 5.65
C ILE A 109 10.33 -0.33 6.01
N SER A 110 9.24 0.02 5.32
CA SER A 110 7.91 -0.54 5.60
C SER A 110 7.85 -2.06 5.34
N VAL A 111 8.55 -2.56 4.30
CA VAL A 111 8.64 -4.01 4.06
C VAL A 111 9.50 -4.72 5.11
N THR A 112 10.58 -4.07 5.57
CA THR A 112 11.43 -4.63 6.64
C THR A 112 10.65 -4.79 7.94
N LEU A 113 9.85 -3.78 8.32
CA LEU A 113 8.95 -3.87 9.45
C LEU A 113 7.87 -4.93 9.27
N GLY A 114 7.32 -5.07 8.06
CA GLY A 114 6.38 -6.15 7.73
C GLY A 114 6.98 -7.55 7.91
N ASN A 115 8.24 -7.74 7.49
CA ASN A 115 8.96 -9.01 7.68
C ASN A 115 9.25 -9.31 9.16
N LEU A 116 9.63 -8.29 9.95
CA LEU A 116 9.79 -8.45 11.40
C LEU A 116 8.46 -8.85 12.06
N GLY A 117 7.37 -8.21 11.65
CA GLY A 117 6.02 -8.58 12.07
C GLY A 117 5.64 -10.02 11.71
N ALA A 118 5.96 -10.48 10.50
CA ALA A 118 5.73 -11.87 10.10
C ALA A 118 6.52 -12.87 10.98
N ILE A 119 7.79 -12.58 11.28
CA ILE A 119 8.59 -13.43 12.18
C ILE A 119 7.95 -13.49 13.57
N PHE A 120 7.51 -12.34 14.10
CA PHE A 120 6.81 -12.28 15.38
C PHE A 120 5.51 -13.11 15.37
N LEU A 121 4.72 -13.03 14.29
CA LEU A 121 3.49 -13.82 14.14
C LEU A 121 3.78 -15.34 14.06
N VAL A 122 4.86 -15.75 13.41
CA VAL A 122 5.27 -17.17 13.40
C VAL A 122 5.64 -17.63 14.81
N LEU A 123 6.45 -16.86 15.53
CA LEU A 123 6.83 -17.19 16.91
C LEU A 123 5.59 -17.31 17.79
N LEU A 124 4.70 -16.31 17.73
CA LEU A 124 3.47 -16.29 18.51
C LEU A 124 2.53 -17.44 18.14
N GLY A 125 2.44 -17.79 16.86
CA GLY A 125 1.69 -18.94 16.36
C GLY A 125 2.24 -20.28 16.87
N LEU A 126 3.57 -20.42 16.95
CA LEU A 126 4.22 -21.61 17.50
C LEU A 126 4.00 -21.74 19.01
N PHE A 127 4.21 -20.66 19.78
CA PHE A 127 3.99 -20.66 21.23
C PHE A 127 2.52 -20.91 21.60
N SER A 128 1.60 -20.38 20.81
CA SER A 128 0.15 -20.52 21.07
C SER A 128 -0.46 -21.76 20.43
N SER A 129 0.34 -22.59 19.72
CA SER A 129 -0.14 -23.72 18.89
C SER A 129 -1.29 -23.34 17.93
N ASN A 130 -1.29 -22.10 17.45
CA ASN A 130 -2.34 -21.56 16.60
C ASN A 130 -1.84 -21.47 15.16
N TYR A 131 -2.19 -22.48 14.35
CA TYR A 131 -1.76 -22.59 12.95
C TYR A 131 -2.27 -21.45 12.06
N ILE A 132 -3.37 -20.78 12.43
CA ILE A 132 -3.91 -19.65 11.67
C ILE A 132 -2.95 -18.46 11.69
N LEU A 133 -2.25 -18.23 12.82
CA LEU A 133 -1.25 -17.16 12.92
C LEU A 133 -0.03 -17.42 12.04
N ILE A 134 0.39 -18.68 11.94
CA ILE A 134 1.49 -19.10 11.05
C ILE A 134 1.10 -18.87 9.59
N LEU A 135 -0.13 -19.25 9.23
CA LEU A 135 -0.67 -19.03 7.89
C LEU A 135 -0.80 -17.52 7.56
N LEU A 136 -1.26 -16.71 8.51
CA LEU A 136 -1.31 -15.25 8.38
C LEU A 136 0.10 -14.68 8.13
N ALA A 137 1.10 -15.13 8.90
CA ALA A 137 2.48 -14.70 8.73
C ALA A 137 3.05 -15.01 7.33
N PHE A 138 2.71 -16.19 6.79
CA PHE A 138 3.08 -16.56 5.43
C PHE A 138 2.48 -15.62 4.37
N PHE A 139 1.20 -15.26 4.51
CA PHE A 139 0.55 -14.28 3.63
C PHE A 139 1.20 -12.90 3.72
N VAL A 140 1.51 -12.44 4.94
CA VAL A 140 2.20 -11.16 5.18
C VAL A 140 3.55 -11.13 4.44
N PHE A 141 4.33 -12.21 4.54
CA PHE A 141 5.63 -12.32 3.91
C PHE A 141 5.57 -12.27 2.38
N ILE A 142 4.62 -12.99 1.77
CA ILE A 142 4.43 -12.97 0.32
C ILE A 142 4.01 -11.57 -0.15
N ALA A 143 3.07 -10.93 0.56
CA ALA A 143 2.56 -9.63 0.16
C ALA A 143 3.65 -8.54 0.26
N GLY A 144 4.49 -8.55 1.29
CA GLY A 144 5.63 -7.64 1.39
C GLY A 144 6.64 -7.81 0.25
N ARG A 145 6.88 -9.04 -0.21
CA ARG A 145 7.78 -9.31 -1.35
C ARG A 145 7.24 -8.77 -2.68
N GLN A 146 5.92 -8.81 -2.90
CA GLN A 146 5.31 -8.27 -4.12
C GLN A 146 5.58 -6.78 -4.28
N GLU A 147 5.51 -6.02 -3.18
CA GLU A 147 5.77 -4.57 -3.19
C GLU A 147 7.23 -4.24 -3.56
N LEU A 148 8.20 -4.99 -3.01
CA LEU A 148 9.62 -4.81 -3.35
C LEU A 148 9.91 -5.10 -4.82
N MET A 149 9.24 -6.08 -5.41
CA MET A 149 9.41 -6.41 -6.83
C MET A 149 8.89 -5.27 -7.71
N MET A 150 7.76 -4.64 -7.34
CA MET A 150 7.23 -3.49 -8.07
C MET A 150 8.19 -2.30 -8.04
N LEU A 151 8.80 -2.00 -6.90
CA LEU A 151 9.83 -0.97 -6.82
C LEU A 151 11.05 -1.27 -7.68
N LYS A 152 11.57 -2.50 -7.62
CA LYS A 152 12.74 -2.90 -8.41
C LYS A 152 12.48 -2.73 -9.90
N ASN A 153 11.29 -3.11 -10.36
CA ASN A 153 10.89 -2.92 -11.74
C ASN A 153 10.82 -1.44 -12.10
N LYS A 154 10.19 -0.60 -11.25
CA LYS A 154 10.13 0.85 -11.48
C LYS A 154 11.51 1.49 -11.57
N ARG A 155 12.42 1.14 -10.65
CA ARG A 155 13.81 1.63 -10.65
C ARG A 155 14.59 1.20 -11.89
N ASN A 156 14.36 -0.02 -12.38
CA ASN A 156 15.01 -0.52 -13.60
C ASN A 156 14.50 0.19 -14.86
N PHE A 157 13.21 0.54 -14.90
CA PHE A 157 12.65 1.36 -15.97
C PHE A 157 13.24 2.77 -15.96
N ASP A 158 13.25 3.45 -14.82
CA ASP A 158 13.82 4.82 -14.70
C ASP A 158 15.33 4.86 -15.01
N GLY A 159 16.06 3.80 -14.61
CA GLY A 159 17.48 3.63 -14.93
C GLY A 159 17.76 3.49 -16.42
N ASN A 160 16.89 2.81 -17.18
CA ASN A 160 17.05 2.63 -18.63
C ASN A 160 16.76 3.92 -19.42
N PHE A 161 15.94 4.84 -18.90
CA PHE A 161 15.68 6.14 -19.55
C PHE A 161 16.71 7.22 -19.21
N THR A 162 17.36 7.12 -18.05
CA THR A 162 18.42 8.07 -17.64
C THR A 162 19.82 7.68 -18.13
N SER A 163 19.99 6.46 -18.66
CA SER A 163 21.26 5.98 -19.22
C SER A 163 21.45 6.22 -20.71
N THR A 164 20.63 7.01 -21.40
CA THR A 164 21.08 7.64 -22.65
C THR A 164 21.85 8.90 -22.27
N PRO A 165 23.19 8.91 -22.37
CA PRO A 165 23.94 10.14 -22.17
C PRO A 165 23.40 11.16 -23.15
N TYR A 166 22.87 12.27 -22.64
CA TYR A 166 22.79 13.50 -23.41
C TYR A 166 24.24 13.93 -23.65
N GLY A 167 24.86 13.41 -24.70
CA GLY A 167 26.24 13.69 -25.06
C GLY A 167 27.12 12.46 -25.18
N THR A 168 27.78 12.35 -26.34
CA THR A 168 28.91 11.49 -26.74
C THR A 168 28.66 10.19 -27.50
N SER A 169 27.43 9.72 -27.74
CA SER A 169 27.24 8.78 -28.86
C SER A 169 27.23 9.58 -30.16
N ASN A 170 28.32 9.50 -30.92
CA ASN A 170 28.43 9.95 -32.31
C ASN A 170 27.08 9.75 -33.05
N PRO A 171 26.40 10.82 -33.52
CA PRO A 171 25.05 10.74 -34.09
C PRO A 171 24.97 9.97 -35.43
N GLY A 172 26.09 9.39 -35.88
CA GLY A 172 26.19 8.71 -37.16
C GLY A 172 25.27 7.50 -37.37
N ASN A 173 24.70 6.90 -36.32
CA ASN A 173 23.88 5.68 -36.44
C ASN A 173 22.53 5.71 -35.71
N PHE A 174 22.14 6.82 -35.07
CA PHE A 174 20.87 6.90 -34.35
C PHE A 174 19.81 7.63 -35.19
N SER A 175 18.69 6.95 -35.46
CA SER A 175 17.51 7.52 -36.10
C SER A 175 16.32 7.36 -35.15
N GLY A 176 15.54 8.42 -34.99
CA GLY A 176 14.43 8.44 -34.04
C GLY A 176 13.44 9.57 -34.31
N MET A 177 12.41 9.63 -33.48
CA MET A 177 11.43 10.72 -33.50
C MET A 177 11.78 11.73 -32.41
N ALA A 178 11.87 13.00 -32.79
CA ALA A 178 12.03 14.12 -31.88
C ALA A 178 10.83 15.07 -32.00
N TRP A 179 10.35 15.59 -30.88
CA TRP A 179 9.34 16.64 -30.87
C TRP A 179 9.97 17.94 -31.37
N ASP A 180 9.36 18.72 -32.27
CA ASP A 180 9.85 20.07 -32.62
C ASP A 180 8.97 21.12 -31.91
N PRO A 181 9.49 21.88 -30.94
CA PRO A 181 8.70 22.86 -30.19
C PRO A 181 8.35 24.10 -31.02
N GLN A 182 9.12 24.42 -32.07
CA GLN A 182 8.83 25.55 -32.96
C GLN A 182 7.70 25.20 -33.92
N ARG A 183 7.71 23.98 -34.45
CA ARG A 183 6.71 23.52 -35.43
C ARG A 183 5.55 22.75 -34.81
N LYS A 184 5.63 22.38 -33.53
CA LYS A 184 4.65 21.56 -32.79
C LYS A 184 4.30 20.25 -33.50
N ILE A 185 5.29 19.61 -34.12
CA ILE A 185 5.14 18.33 -34.83
C ILE A 185 6.22 17.36 -34.40
N TRP A 186 5.93 16.07 -34.51
CA TRP A 186 6.95 15.02 -34.42
C TRP A 186 7.72 14.94 -35.73
N VAL A 187 9.04 15.09 -35.65
CA VAL A 187 9.93 14.96 -36.81
C VAL A 187 10.82 13.74 -36.67
N HIS A 188 10.92 12.98 -37.75
CA HIS A 188 11.83 11.85 -37.83
C HIS A 188 13.21 12.37 -38.28
N PHE A 189 14.26 12.10 -37.51
CA PHE A 189 15.63 12.43 -37.90
C PHE A 189 16.41 11.16 -38.25
N GLY A 190 17.17 11.23 -39.34
CA GLY A 190 17.97 10.12 -39.86
C GLY A 190 19.33 10.04 -39.18
N ALA A 191 19.92 8.85 -39.20
CA ALA A 191 21.30 8.61 -38.80
C ALA A 191 22.24 9.57 -39.55
N GLY A 192 23.01 10.39 -38.81
CA GLY A 192 23.88 11.44 -39.36
C GLY A 192 23.27 12.85 -39.42
N ASN A 193 21.97 13.03 -39.17
CA ASN A 193 21.35 14.35 -39.06
C ASN A 193 21.27 14.77 -37.58
N THR A 194 21.63 16.02 -37.29
CA THR A 194 21.48 16.58 -35.95
C THR A 194 19.99 16.74 -35.62
N PRO A 195 19.55 16.37 -34.41
CA PRO A 195 18.16 16.59 -33.99
C PRO A 195 17.88 18.11 -33.99
N PRO A 196 16.61 18.52 -34.21
CA PRO A 196 16.21 19.92 -34.40
C PRO A 196 16.50 20.86 -33.21
N PHE A 197 16.97 20.32 -32.08
CA PHE A 197 17.34 21.06 -30.88
C PHE A 197 18.85 21.31 -30.72
N SER A 198 19.66 20.81 -31.65
CA SER A 198 21.12 20.90 -31.61
C SER A 198 21.59 22.31 -32.00
N ASN A 199 21.27 23.31 -31.19
CA ASN A 199 21.91 24.63 -31.24
C ASN A 199 23.27 24.57 -30.52
N ASN A 200 24.21 23.79 -31.04
CA ASN A 200 25.60 23.89 -30.63
C ASN A 200 26.31 24.77 -31.67
N PRO A 201 26.70 26.02 -31.36
CA PRO A 201 27.61 26.75 -32.22
C PRO A 201 28.94 26.00 -32.28
N GLU A 202 29.50 25.92 -33.50
CA GLU A 202 30.75 25.23 -33.85
C GLU A 202 31.94 25.57 -32.96
#